data_AF-A0A1I2CGV2-F1
#
_entry.id   AF-A0A1I2CGV2-F1
#
_cell.length_a   1.000
_cell.length_b   1.000
_cell.length_c   1.000
_cell.angle_alpha   90.00
_cell.angle_beta   90.00
_cell.angle_gamma   90.00
#
_symmetry.space_group_name_H-M   'P 1'
#
loop_
_entity.id
_entity.type
_entity.pdbx_description
1 polymer ?
#
loop_
_entity_poly.entity_id
_entity_poly.type
_entity_poly.pdbx_seq_one_letter_code
_entity_poly.pdbx_strand_id
1 'polypeptide(L)'
;MARKTIRARRLGKQIRKLRERAGFNQDQLCEAINAGQERRASVSQGQLSKIEVGAARLDATQLERILTAVGASEDTAARLETLRARAEEPGWWSEYSPYIHETLELTIELGEDARAIRTYDTSVVQGLLQTEDYARTIIESSRAWVRPTDVDMLVELRMRRQKRLADDDFGGLTAVITEASLRHQVGSRAVMRAQLEKLCQITEEGTAAVHVLPYEEGPWPGLGGFLIYSFPDEEDAEVVQVDGDLGAGIYEDREPISALTYTFNAALAKALPARESLNLYRTVMKELDT
;
A
#
# COMPACT_ATOMS: atom_id res chain seq x y z
N MET A 1 -3.02 19.70 14.02
CA MET A 1 -2.81 18.33 14.53
C MET A 1 -1.71 17.69 13.71
N ALA A 2 -0.88 16.81 14.29
CA ALA A 2 0.08 16.04 13.49
C ALA A 2 -0.69 15.17 12.49
N ARG A 3 -0.24 15.15 11.23
CA ARG A 3 -0.80 14.29 10.18
C ARG A 3 -0.63 12.83 10.60
N LYS A 4 -1.71 12.05 10.57
CA LYS A 4 -1.68 10.63 10.93
C LYS A 4 -1.18 9.83 9.74
N THR A 5 0.12 9.66 9.62
CA THR A 5 0.73 8.77 8.62
C THR A 5 0.47 7.30 8.97
N ILE A 6 0.58 6.40 8.01
CA ILE A 6 0.51 4.95 8.27
C ILE A 6 1.72 4.51 9.11
N ARG A 7 2.90 5.04 8.81
CA ARG A 7 4.15 4.81 9.55
C ARG A 7 4.00 5.12 11.02
N ALA A 8 3.42 6.26 11.38
CA ALA A 8 3.18 6.63 12.77
C ALA A 8 2.19 5.66 13.46
N ARG A 9 1.18 5.16 12.75
CA ARG A 9 0.23 4.18 13.28
C ARG A 9 0.85 2.79 13.45
N ARG A 10 1.68 2.34 12.50
CA ARG A 10 2.47 1.10 12.61
C ARG A 10 3.43 1.17 13.80
N LEU A 11 4.19 2.26 13.92
CA LEU A 11 5.08 2.51 15.06
C LEU A 11 4.33 2.46 16.40
N GLY A 12 3.20 3.18 16.50
CA GLY A 12 2.36 3.20 17.70
C GLY A 12 1.83 1.82 18.08
N LYS A 13 1.39 1.03 17.09
CA LYS A 13 0.94 -0.36 17.31
C LYS A 13 2.06 -1.26 17.81
N GLN A 14 3.26 -1.16 17.25
CA GLN A 14 4.41 -1.93 17.73
C GLN A 14 4.81 -1.55 19.15
N ILE A 15 4.85 -0.26 19.48
CA ILE A 15 5.10 0.22 20.85
C ILE A 15 4.06 -0.32 21.82
N ARG A 16 2.78 -0.26 21.45
CA ARG A 16 1.70 -0.83 22.25
C ARG A 16 1.89 -2.34 22.48
N LYS A 17 2.21 -3.11 21.44
CA LYS A 17 2.49 -4.55 21.54
C LYS A 17 3.65 -4.82 22.49
N LEU A 18 4.76 -4.08 22.37
CA LEU A 18 5.93 -4.24 23.25
C LEU A 18 5.59 -3.91 24.70
N ARG A 19 4.86 -2.82 24.94
CA ARG A 19 4.38 -2.44 26.28
C ARG A 19 3.52 -3.54 26.90
N GLU A 20 2.54 -4.06 26.15
CA GLU A 20 1.65 -5.12 26.61
C GLU A 20 2.40 -6.43 26.87
N ARG A 21 3.37 -6.80 26.03
CA ARG A 21 4.25 -7.98 26.23
C ARG A 21 5.14 -7.84 27.47
N ALA A 22 5.60 -6.64 27.79
CA ALA A 22 6.35 -6.34 29.00
C ALA A 22 5.48 -6.26 30.26
N GLY A 23 4.16 -6.41 30.15
CA GLY A 23 3.23 -6.40 31.28
C GLY A 23 2.90 -5.00 31.81
N PHE A 24 3.26 -3.94 31.09
CA PHE A 24 2.99 -2.57 31.49
C PHE A 24 1.61 -2.10 31.05
N ASN A 25 0.87 -1.45 31.95
CA ASN A 25 -0.15 -0.48 31.54
C ASN A 25 0.52 0.86 31.16
N GLN A 26 -0.25 1.80 30.59
CA GLN A 26 0.31 3.06 30.11
C GLN A 26 0.90 3.93 31.25
N ASP A 27 0.28 3.94 32.42
CA ASP A 27 0.77 4.71 33.58
C ASP A 27 2.10 4.16 34.09
N GLN A 28 2.20 2.84 34.22
CA GLN A 28 3.42 2.16 34.66
C GLN A 28 4.59 2.38 33.68
N LEU A 29 4.32 2.34 32.36
CA LEU A 29 5.36 2.66 31.38
C LEU A 29 5.80 4.12 31.51
N CYS A 30 4.84 5.05 31.65
CA CYS A 30 5.14 6.47 31.86
C CYS A 30 5.99 6.70 33.12
N GLU A 31 5.68 6.04 34.23
CA GLU A 31 6.50 6.09 35.45
C GLU A 31 7.93 5.59 35.20
N ALA A 32 8.06 4.42 34.56
CA ALA A 32 9.35 3.81 34.28
C ALA A 32 10.23 4.70 33.38
N ILE A 33 9.68 5.22 32.27
CA ILE A 33 10.46 6.04 31.35
C ILE A 33 10.78 7.41 31.95
N ASN A 34 9.91 7.99 32.79
CA ASN A 34 10.08 9.34 33.36
C ASN A 34 10.98 9.37 34.60
N ALA A 35 11.36 8.21 35.16
CA ALA A 35 12.27 8.13 36.29
C ALA A 35 13.60 8.86 36.00
N GLY A 36 13.95 9.83 36.86
CA GLY A 36 15.18 10.61 36.72
C GLY A 36 15.16 11.68 35.61
N GLN A 37 14.02 11.94 34.98
CA GLN A 37 13.90 12.90 33.89
C GLN A 37 13.33 14.24 34.37
N GLU A 38 13.75 15.33 33.73
CA GLU A 38 13.15 16.64 33.97
C GLU A 38 11.68 16.65 33.53
N ARG A 39 10.83 17.44 34.21
CA ARG A 39 9.38 17.52 33.93
C ARG A 39 9.05 17.84 32.46
N ARG A 40 9.90 18.62 31.79
CA ARG A 40 9.73 18.97 30.36
C ARG A 40 10.03 17.82 29.39
N ALA A 41 10.80 16.82 29.83
CA ALA A 41 11.14 15.63 29.07
C ALA A 41 10.22 14.44 29.45
N SER A 42 9.28 14.66 30.37
CA SER A 42 8.33 13.63 30.80
C SER A 42 7.25 13.38 29.74
N VAL A 43 6.96 12.11 29.47
CA VAL A 43 5.87 11.68 28.61
C VAL A 43 4.65 11.42 29.49
N SER A 44 3.56 12.14 29.23
CA SER A 44 2.29 11.91 29.92
C SER A 44 1.55 10.68 29.38
N GLN A 45 0.67 10.06 30.18
CA GLN A 45 -0.19 8.96 29.71
C GLN A 45 -1.02 9.37 28.47
N GLY A 46 -1.54 10.60 28.45
CA GLY A 46 -2.29 11.12 27.31
C GLY A 46 -1.44 11.30 26.04
N GLN A 47 -0.14 11.60 26.19
CA GLN A 47 0.81 11.63 25.08
C GLN A 47 1.14 10.21 24.61
N LEU A 48 1.43 9.28 25.52
CA LEU A 48 1.70 7.88 25.19
C LEU A 48 0.50 7.25 24.45
N SER A 49 -0.72 7.48 24.94
CA SER A 49 -1.95 7.02 24.28
C SER A 49 -2.08 7.56 22.85
N LYS A 50 -1.74 8.83 22.62
CA LYS A 50 -1.71 9.42 21.28
C LYS A 50 -0.58 8.85 20.41
N ILE A 51 0.59 8.56 20.97
CA ILE A 51 1.70 7.90 20.25
C ILE A 51 1.27 6.51 19.80
N GLU A 52 0.65 5.72 20.68
CA GLU A 52 0.21 4.35 20.37
C GLU A 52 -0.84 4.25 19.26
N VAL A 53 -1.57 5.34 19.00
CA VAL A 53 -2.53 5.43 17.88
C VAL A 53 -2.01 6.28 16.71
N GLY A 54 -0.72 6.63 16.70
CA GLY A 54 -0.07 7.41 15.65
C GLY A 54 -0.56 8.87 15.53
N ALA A 55 -1.18 9.41 16.58
CA ALA A 55 -1.73 10.77 16.65
C ALA A 55 -0.78 11.80 17.29
N ALA A 56 0.37 11.36 17.80
CA ALA A 56 1.44 12.21 18.32
C ALA A 56 2.79 11.73 17.81
N ARG A 57 3.71 12.68 17.61
CA ARG A 57 5.11 12.38 17.26
C ARG A 57 5.81 11.72 18.45
N LEU A 58 6.78 10.89 18.13
CA LEU A 58 7.68 10.24 19.07
C LEU A 58 9.11 10.60 18.63
N ASP A 59 9.84 11.31 19.49
CA ASP A 59 11.24 11.62 19.22
C ASP A 59 12.17 10.44 19.57
N ALA A 60 13.40 10.48 19.06
CA ALA A 60 14.37 9.40 19.22
C ALA A 60 14.68 9.08 20.69
N THR A 61 14.82 10.11 21.54
CA THR A 61 15.12 9.94 22.97
C THR A 61 13.94 9.31 23.73
N GLN A 62 12.71 9.69 23.39
CA GLN A 62 11.51 9.06 23.94
C GLN A 62 11.40 7.60 23.49
N LEU A 63 11.69 7.31 22.22
CA LEU A 63 11.68 5.94 21.71
C LEU A 63 12.72 5.08 22.45
N GLU A 64 13.97 5.54 22.54
CA GLU A 64 15.05 4.84 23.24
C GLU A 64 14.68 4.50 24.69
N ARG A 65 14.08 5.46 25.41
CA ARG A 65 13.60 5.25 26.80
C ARG A 65 12.50 4.20 26.87
N ILE A 66 11.52 4.24 25.96
CA ILE A 66 10.45 3.24 25.89
C ILE A 66 11.05 1.86 25.64
N LEU A 67 11.92 1.73 24.64
CA LEU A 67 12.55 0.47 24.25
C LEU A 67 13.41 -0.13 25.37
N THR A 68 14.15 0.72 26.09
CA THR A 68 14.92 0.32 27.26
C THR A 68 14.01 -0.19 28.37
N ALA A 69 12.92 0.53 28.67
CA ALA A 69 12.00 0.16 29.74
C ALA A 69 11.27 -1.17 29.47
N VAL A 70 10.92 -1.45 28.21
CA VAL A 70 10.27 -2.72 27.81
C VAL A 70 11.27 -3.84 27.53
N GLY A 71 12.58 -3.58 27.62
CA GLY A 71 13.63 -4.57 27.37
C GLY A 71 13.69 -5.06 25.92
N ALA A 72 13.46 -4.18 24.94
CA ALA A 72 13.54 -4.52 23.53
C ALA A 72 14.97 -4.94 23.13
N SER A 73 15.09 -5.88 22.18
CA SER A 73 16.39 -6.26 21.61
C SER A 73 16.98 -5.12 20.78
N GLU A 74 18.31 -5.11 20.59
CA GLU A 74 19.00 -4.13 19.73
C GLU A 74 18.45 -4.12 18.30
N ASP A 75 18.14 -5.30 17.74
CA ASP A 75 17.50 -5.42 16.43
C ASP A 75 16.13 -4.73 16.39
N THR A 76 15.28 -4.99 17.39
CA THR A 76 13.96 -4.32 17.48
C THR A 76 14.11 -2.82 17.62
N ALA A 77 15.09 -2.37 18.39
CA ALA A 77 15.36 -0.95 18.54
C ALA A 77 15.79 -0.28 17.23
N ALA A 78 16.70 -0.91 16.47
CA ALA A 78 17.14 -0.40 15.17
C ALA A 78 16.00 -0.34 14.14
N ARG A 79 15.14 -1.37 14.10
CA ARG A 79 13.98 -1.42 13.20
C ARG A 79 12.96 -0.33 13.54
N LEU A 80 12.64 -0.15 14.82
CA LEU A 80 11.68 0.88 15.25
C LEU A 80 12.20 2.30 15.11
N GLU A 81 13.51 2.52 15.30
CA GLU A 81 14.12 3.83 15.02
C GLU A 81 14.07 4.15 13.52
N THR A 82 14.31 3.17 12.65
CA THR A 82 14.16 3.34 11.20
C THR A 82 12.72 3.73 10.84
N LEU A 83 11.72 3.05 11.41
CA LEU A 83 10.31 3.38 11.19
C LEU A 83 9.94 4.76 11.73
N ARG A 84 10.47 5.15 12.90
CA ARG A 84 10.28 6.48 13.51
C ARG A 84 10.84 7.59 12.63
N ALA A 85 12.08 7.44 12.16
CA ALA A 85 12.72 8.40 11.26
C ALA A 85 11.90 8.57 9.97
N ARG A 86 11.50 7.47 9.32
CA ARG A 86 10.65 7.51 8.12
C ARG A 86 9.27 8.13 8.37
N ALA A 87 8.74 8.04 9.59
CA ALA A 87 7.45 8.65 9.94
C ALA A 87 7.52 10.18 10.07
N GLU A 88 8.71 10.74 10.33
CA GLU A 88 8.95 12.19 10.43
C GLU A 88 9.31 12.83 9.09
N GLU A 89 9.90 12.06 8.17
CA GLU A 89 10.29 12.54 6.86
C GLU A 89 9.09 12.72 5.92
N PRO A 90 8.92 13.91 5.32
CA PRO A 90 8.01 14.09 4.19
C PRO A 90 8.45 13.16 3.06
N GLY A 91 7.59 12.22 2.69
CA GLY A 91 7.85 11.35 1.55
C GLY A 91 7.97 12.17 0.26
N TRP A 92 8.62 11.60 -0.76
CA TRP A 92 8.83 12.28 -2.04
C TRP A 92 7.53 12.78 -2.68
N TRP A 93 6.39 12.19 -2.35
CA TRP A 93 5.08 12.59 -2.85
C TRP A 93 4.56 13.90 -2.24
N SER A 94 5.24 14.47 -1.24
CA SER A 94 4.80 15.72 -0.58
C SER A 94 4.72 16.91 -1.54
N GLU A 95 5.48 16.87 -2.64
CA GLU A 95 5.39 17.88 -3.70
C GLU A 95 4.07 17.81 -4.48
N TYR A 96 3.40 16.65 -4.47
CA TYR A 96 2.11 16.44 -5.11
C TYR A 96 0.92 16.67 -4.17
N SER A 97 1.15 16.85 -2.85
CA SER A 97 0.09 17.05 -1.84
C SER A 97 -0.99 18.08 -2.20
N PRO A 98 -0.70 19.20 -2.89
CA PRO A 98 -1.74 20.14 -3.31
C PRO A 98 -2.75 19.58 -4.33
N TYR A 99 -2.39 18.49 -5.03
CA TYR A 99 -3.15 17.90 -6.14
C TYR A 99 -3.82 16.57 -5.77
N ILE A 100 -3.55 16.03 -4.58
CA ILE A 100 -4.02 14.70 -4.18
C ILE A 100 -4.75 14.73 -2.85
N HIS A 101 -5.76 13.87 -2.74
CA HIS A 101 -6.47 13.65 -1.48
C HIS A 101 -5.63 12.84 -0.49
N GLU A 102 -5.91 13.01 0.80
CA GLU A 102 -5.20 12.33 1.90
C GLU A 102 -5.13 10.80 1.71
N THR A 103 -6.22 10.17 1.24
CA THR A 103 -6.25 8.72 1.01
C THR A 103 -5.25 8.27 -0.05
N LEU A 104 -5.04 9.05 -1.11
CA LEU A 104 -4.03 8.76 -2.13
C LEU A 104 -2.61 8.94 -1.57
N GLU A 105 -2.38 9.91 -0.71
CA GLU A 105 -1.09 10.05 -0.03
C GLU A 105 -0.77 8.83 0.85
N LEU A 106 -1.76 8.33 1.60
CA LEU A 106 -1.61 7.14 2.43
C LEU A 106 -1.36 5.89 1.56
N THR A 107 -2.03 5.78 0.41
CA THR A 107 -1.77 4.72 -0.59
C THR A 107 -0.34 4.76 -1.12
N ILE A 108 0.21 5.96 -1.37
CA ILE A 108 1.59 6.09 -1.84
C ILE A 108 2.56 5.71 -0.73
N GLU A 109 2.32 6.17 0.49
CA GLU A 109 3.12 5.80 1.67
C GLU A 109 3.14 4.29 1.89
N LEU A 110 2.00 3.62 1.77
CA LEU A 110 1.88 2.17 1.84
C LEU A 110 2.70 1.46 0.76
N GLY A 111 2.60 1.92 -0.49
CA GLY A 111 3.34 1.33 -1.61
C GLY A 111 4.86 1.50 -1.50
N GLU A 112 5.30 2.66 -1.02
CA GLU A 112 6.73 2.97 -0.79
C GLU A 112 7.34 2.09 0.29
N ASP A 113 6.58 1.80 1.35
CA ASP A 113 7.07 1.05 2.50
C ASP A 113 6.86 -0.47 2.36
N ALA A 114 6.04 -0.89 1.42
CA ALA A 114 5.72 -2.30 1.25
C ALA A 114 6.95 -3.10 0.79
N ARG A 115 7.15 -4.26 1.42
CA ARG A 115 8.04 -5.31 0.93
C ARG A 115 7.37 -6.04 -0.22
N ALA A 116 6.09 -6.37 -0.15
CA ALA A 116 5.40 -6.98 -1.28
C ALA A 116 3.95 -6.51 -1.34
N ILE A 117 3.41 -6.47 -2.55
CA ILE A 117 2.03 -6.04 -2.81
C ILE A 117 1.28 -7.18 -3.50
N ARG A 118 0.08 -7.46 -3.00
CA ARG A 118 -0.91 -8.31 -3.68
C ARG A 118 -2.07 -7.45 -4.12
N THR A 119 -2.49 -7.55 -5.37
CA THR A 119 -3.59 -6.74 -5.92
C THR A 119 -4.64 -7.61 -6.58
N TYR A 120 -5.90 -7.27 -6.36
CA TYR A 120 -7.05 -7.87 -7.04
C TYR A 120 -7.79 -6.76 -7.76
N ASP A 121 -7.83 -6.80 -9.09
CA ASP A 121 -8.39 -5.74 -9.92
C ASP A 121 -9.48 -6.28 -10.84
N THR A 122 -10.69 -5.74 -10.72
CA THR A 122 -11.89 -6.29 -11.38
C THR A 122 -12.33 -5.57 -12.64
N SER A 123 -11.85 -4.33 -12.87
CA SER A 123 -12.39 -3.45 -13.92
C SER A 123 -11.34 -2.78 -14.80
N VAL A 124 -10.13 -2.55 -14.29
CA VAL A 124 -9.03 -1.87 -14.99
C VAL A 124 -7.70 -2.43 -14.50
N VAL A 125 -6.66 -2.37 -15.33
CA VAL A 125 -5.30 -2.77 -14.93
C VAL A 125 -4.79 -1.90 -13.77
N GLN A 126 -4.13 -2.50 -12.78
CA GLN A 126 -3.57 -1.80 -11.63
C GLN A 126 -2.55 -0.72 -12.03
N GLY A 127 -2.59 0.44 -11.37
CA GLY A 127 -1.76 1.63 -11.66
C GLY A 127 -0.24 1.46 -11.76
N LEU A 128 0.34 0.45 -11.11
CA LEU A 128 1.76 0.08 -11.13
C LEU A 128 2.12 -0.69 -12.42
N LEU A 129 1.12 -1.25 -13.10
CA LEU A 129 1.27 -2.03 -14.33
C LEU A 129 0.86 -1.24 -15.58
N GLN A 130 0.40 0.01 -15.42
CA GLN A 130 -0.14 0.83 -16.50
C GLN A 130 0.95 1.46 -17.37
N THR A 131 0.67 1.64 -18.66
CA THR A 131 1.39 2.59 -19.52
C THR A 131 0.96 4.01 -19.22
N GLU A 132 1.75 5.00 -19.63
CA GLU A 132 1.45 6.42 -19.39
C GLU A 132 0.11 6.82 -20.03
N ASP A 133 -0.14 6.45 -21.28
CA ASP A 133 -1.38 6.79 -21.99
C ASP A 133 -2.62 6.12 -21.39
N TYR A 134 -2.48 4.88 -20.92
CA TYR A 134 -3.56 4.19 -20.20
C TYR A 134 -3.84 4.90 -18.87
N ALA A 135 -2.80 5.22 -18.10
CA ALA A 135 -2.92 5.94 -16.84
C ALA A 135 -3.59 7.31 -17.03
N ARG A 136 -3.17 8.07 -18.04
CA ARG A 136 -3.76 9.36 -18.43
C ARG A 136 -5.25 9.21 -18.70
N THR A 137 -5.65 8.23 -19.50
CA THR A 137 -7.05 8.01 -19.83
C THR A 137 -7.90 7.71 -18.59
N ILE A 138 -7.39 6.88 -17.67
CA ILE A 138 -8.08 6.59 -16.40
C ILE A 138 -8.20 7.85 -15.55
N ILE A 139 -7.12 8.61 -15.39
CA ILE A 139 -7.09 9.83 -14.57
C ILE A 139 -8.07 10.88 -15.14
N GLU A 140 -8.10 11.08 -16.46
CA GLU A 140 -9.01 12.00 -17.13
C GLU A 140 -10.48 11.58 -17.02
N SER A 141 -10.76 10.28 -16.86
CA SER A 141 -12.12 9.77 -16.67
C SER A 141 -12.68 10.12 -15.29
N SER A 142 -11.83 10.32 -14.28
CA SER A 142 -12.19 10.65 -12.90
C SER A 142 -12.55 12.13 -12.69
N ARG A 143 -13.29 12.74 -13.62
CA ARG A 143 -13.60 14.20 -13.68
C ARG A 143 -14.29 14.77 -12.45
N ALA A 144 -14.96 13.93 -11.66
CA ALA A 144 -15.58 14.35 -10.41
C ALA A 144 -14.53 14.76 -9.36
N TRP A 145 -13.31 14.25 -9.47
CA TRP A 145 -12.25 14.39 -8.46
C TRP A 145 -10.97 15.02 -9.01
N VAL A 146 -10.74 14.90 -10.33
CA VAL A 146 -9.53 15.38 -10.99
C VAL A 146 -9.84 16.60 -11.85
N ARG A 147 -9.15 17.70 -11.59
CA ARG A 147 -9.21 18.89 -12.44
C ARG A 147 -8.40 18.63 -13.72
N PRO A 148 -8.87 19.09 -14.88
CA PRO A 148 -8.11 18.94 -16.13
C PRO A 148 -6.68 19.49 -16.07
N THR A 149 -6.45 20.54 -15.27
CA THR A 149 -5.13 21.16 -15.06
C THR A 149 -4.15 20.30 -14.28
N ASP A 150 -4.66 19.30 -13.54
CA ASP A 150 -3.87 18.50 -12.60
C ASP A 150 -3.52 17.12 -13.20
N VAL A 151 -4.06 16.78 -14.38
CA VAL A 151 -3.89 15.47 -15.04
C VAL A 151 -2.42 15.13 -15.24
N ASP A 152 -1.63 16.04 -15.84
CA ASP A 152 -0.21 15.78 -16.12
C ASP A 152 0.57 15.46 -14.85
N MET A 153 0.25 16.16 -13.76
CA MET A 153 0.88 15.96 -12.45
C MET A 153 0.52 14.63 -11.82
N LEU A 154 -0.73 14.18 -11.98
CA LEU A 154 -1.17 12.87 -11.50
C LEU A 154 -0.64 11.72 -12.35
N VAL A 155 -0.45 11.93 -13.66
CA VAL A 155 0.20 10.98 -14.56
C VAL A 155 1.67 10.83 -14.18
N GLU A 156 2.38 11.94 -14.00
CA GLU A 156 3.76 11.94 -13.52
C GLU A 156 3.89 11.20 -12.19
N LEU A 157 3.01 11.51 -11.22
CA LEU A 157 2.93 10.81 -9.95
C LEU A 157 2.73 9.29 -10.13
N ARG A 158 1.82 8.88 -11.02
CA ARG A 158 1.57 7.46 -11.34
C ARG A 158 2.84 6.78 -11.84
N MET A 159 3.52 7.40 -12.81
CA MET A 159 4.73 6.84 -13.43
C MET A 159 5.90 6.81 -12.43
N ARG A 160 5.98 7.80 -11.53
CA ARG A 160 6.99 7.81 -10.46
C ARG A 160 6.79 6.66 -9.48
N ARG A 161 5.54 6.37 -9.09
CA ARG A 161 5.22 5.21 -8.23
C ARG A 161 5.64 3.88 -8.85
N GLN A 162 5.57 3.75 -10.18
CA GLN A 162 5.95 2.51 -10.87
C GLN A 162 7.42 2.14 -10.71
N LYS A 163 8.29 3.12 -10.44
CA LYS A 163 9.71 2.87 -10.21
C LYS A 163 9.95 1.87 -9.07
N ARG A 164 9.01 1.76 -8.11
CA ARG A 164 9.02 0.76 -7.03
C ARG A 164 9.21 -0.69 -7.53
N LEU A 165 8.72 -1.01 -8.73
CA LEU A 165 8.86 -2.35 -9.32
C LEU A 165 10.32 -2.73 -9.61
N ALA A 166 11.23 -1.76 -9.71
CA ALA A 166 12.64 -1.97 -10.00
C ALA A 166 13.54 -1.89 -8.77
N ASP A 167 12.99 -1.65 -7.58
CA ASP A 167 13.78 -1.50 -6.36
C ASP A 167 14.21 -2.86 -5.81
N ASP A 168 15.49 -3.00 -5.42
CA ASP A 168 16.06 -4.26 -4.93
C ASP A 168 15.41 -4.76 -3.62
N ASP A 169 14.93 -3.85 -2.78
CA ASP A 169 14.25 -4.18 -1.53
C ASP A 169 12.76 -4.49 -1.73
N PHE A 170 12.22 -4.32 -2.94
CA PHE A 170 10.85 -4.70 -3.28
C PHE A 170 10.78 -6.19 -3.62
N GLY A 171 9.98 -6.91 -2.86
CA GLY A 171 9.76 -8.36 -2.94
C GLY A 171 8.80 -8.77 -4.05
N GLY A 172 8.24 -7.79 -4.75
CA GLY A 172 7.47 -7.98 -5.96
C GLY A 172 5.98 -7.71 -5.80
N LEU A 173 5.32 -7.70 -6.94
CA LEU A 173 3.88 -7.53 -7.10
C LEU A 173 3.28 -8.84 -7.59
N THR A 174 2.25 -9.33 -6.89
CA THR A 174 1.39 -10.41 -7.37
C THR A 174 0.00 -9.82 -7.66
N ALA A 175 -0.38 -9.79 -8.93
CA ALA A 175 -1.65 -9.27 -9.39
C ALA A 175 -2.57 -10.40 -9.84
N VAL A 176 -3.81 -10.36 -9.39
CA VAL A 176 -4.91 -11.11 -9.99
C VAL A 176 -5.82 -10.08 -10.64
N ILE A 177 -5.85 -10.08 -11.97
CA ILE A 177 -6.71 -9.19 -12.74
C ILE A 177 -7.80 -10.02 -13.39
N THR A 178 -9.00 -9.47 -13.50
CA THR A 178 -10.08 -10.15 -14.20
C THR A 178 -9.95 -10.00 -15.72
N GLU A 179 -10.52 -10.92 -16.50
CA GLU A 179 -10.60 -10.76 -17.95
C GLU A 179 -11.37 -9.50 -18.38
N ALA A 180 -12.31 -9.02 -17.55
CA ALA A 180 -12.95 -7.72 -17.78
C ALA A 180 -11.94 -6.58 -17.84
N SER A 181 -10.90 -6.60 -17.01
CA SER A 181 -9.84 -5.58 -17.03
C SER A 181 -9.02 -5.58 -18.33
N LEU A 182 -9.01 -6.69 -19.06
CA LEU A 182 -8.35 -6.80 -20.36
C LEU A 182 -9.26 -6.41 -21.53
N ARG A 183 -10.58 -6.53 -21.35
CA ARG A 183 -11.57 -6.30 -22.41
C ARG A 183 -12.28 -4.95 -22.30
N HIS A 184 -12.22 -4.30 -21.14
CA HIS A 184 -12.69 -2.94 -20.97
C HIS A 184 -11.75 -2.00 -21.74
N GLN A 185 -12.22 -1.49 -22.88
CA GLN A 185 -11.41 -0.62 -23.72
C GLN A 185 -11.18 0.73 -23.02
N VAL A 186 -9.98 0.90 -22.47
CA VAL A 186 -9.51 2.18 -21.93
C VAL A 186 -8.81 2.96 -23.04
N GLY A 187 -9.42 4.08 -23.41
CA GLY A 187 -8.88 4.98 -24.43
C GLY A 187 -9.12 4.44 -25.83
N SER A 188 -8.16 4.70 -26.73
CA SER A 188 -8.21 4.15 -28.08
C SER A 188 -7.77 2.68 -28.08
N ARG A 189 -8.07 1.97 -29.17
CA ARG A 189 -7.54 0.62 -29.40
C ARG A 189 -6.01 0.57 -29.35
N ALA A 190 -5.32 1.63 -29.79
CA ALA A 190 -3.87 1.73 -29.72
C ALA A 190 -3.36 1.82 -28.27
N VAL A 191 -4.03 2.60 -27.42
CA VAL A 191 -3.71 2.70 -25.98
C VAL A 191 -3.90 1.35 -25.30
N MET A 192 -5.06 0.70 -25.55
CA MET A 192 -5.34 -0.61 -24.96
C MET A 192 -4.35 -1.67 -25.43
N ARG A 193 -3.99 -1.66 -26.72
CA ARG A 193 -2.98 -2.57 -27.26
C ARG A 193 -1.62 -2.37 -26.58
N ALA A 194 -1.13 -1.13 -26.49
CA ALA A 194 0.13 -0.83 -25.82
C ALA A 194 0.13 -1.28 -24.35
N GLN A 195 -1.01 -1.17 -23.67
CA GLN A 195 -1.18 -1.70 -22.32
C GLN A 195 -1.02 -3.22 -22.25
N LEU A 196 -1.65 -3.96 -23.17
CA LEU A 196 -1.55 -5.42 -23.23
C LEU A 196 -0.13 -5.88 -23.61
N GLU A 197 0.55 -5.14 -24.50
CA GLU A 197 1.96 -5.36 -24.84
C GLU A 197 2.86 -5.18 -23.60
N LYS A 198 2.60 -4.14 -22.78
CA LYS A 198 3.30 -3.94 -21.51
C LYS A 198 3.08 -5.08 -20.52
N LEU A 199 1.86 -5.62 -20.42
CA LEU A 199 1.59 -6.79 -19.58
C LEU A 199 2.35 -8.03 -20.07
N CYS A 200 2.44 -8.24 -21.39
CA CYS A 200 3.26 -9.32 -21.95
C CYS A 200 4.73 -9.18 -21.54
N GLN A 201 5.29 -7.98 -21.70
CA GLN A 201 6.67 -7.69 -21.31
C GLN A 201 6.91 -7.98 -19.82
N ILE A 202 6.05 -7.48 -18.93
CA ILE A 202 6.16 -7.68 -17.48
C ILE A 202 6.16 -9.17 -17.12
N THR A 203 5.27 -9.95 -17.74
CA THR A 203 5.19 -11.39 -17.49
C THR A 203 6.40 -12.15 -18.04
N GLU A 204 6.93 -11.76 -19.20
CA GLU A 204 8.09 -12.39 -19.83
C GLU A 204 9.40 -12.09 -19.08
N GLU A 205 9.57 -10.85 -18.62
CA GLU A 205 10.72 -10.41 -17.82
C GLU A 205 10.64 -10.89 -16.36
N GLY A 206 9.45 -11.23 -15.87
CA GLY A 206 9.23 -11.64 -14.49
C GLY A 206 9.21 -10.47 -13.49
N THR A 207 9.02 -9.23 -13.97
CA THR A 207 8.96 -8.01 -13.15
C THR A 207 7.80 -8.04 -12.14
N ALA A 208 6.69 -8.71 -12.49
CA ALA A 208 5.57 -8.99 -11.60
C ALA A 208 4.86 -10.28 -12.01
N ALA A 209 4.21 -10.95 -11.05
CA ALA A 209 3.36 -12.10 -11.32
C ALA A 209 1.94 -11.62 -11.60
N VAL A 210 1.51 -11.62 -12.86
CA VAL A 210 0.16 -11.18 -13.27
C VAL A 210 -0.66 -12.39 -13.71
N HIS A 211 -1.68 -12.71 -12.93
CA HIS A 211 -2.61 -13.80 -13.14
C HIS A 211 -3.93 -13.26 -13.67
N VAL A 212 -4.52 -13.91 -14.66
CA VAL A 212 -5.82 -13.52 -15.20
C VAL A 212 -6.90 -14.46 -14.73
N LEU A 213 -7.95 -13.93 -14.12
CA LEU A 213 -9.16 -14.66 -13.76
C LEU A 213 -10.15 -14.58 -14.94
N PRO A 214 -10.31 -15.69 -15.70
CA PRO A 214 -11.07 -15.66 -16.94
C PRO A 214 -12.59 -15.77 -16.68
N TYR A 215 -13.42 -15.47 -17.68
CA TYR A 215 -14.88 -15.52 -17.52
C TYR A 215 -15.43 -16.93 -17.29
N GLU A 216 -14.74 -17.96 -17.78
CA GLU A 216 -15.17 -19.36 -17.71
C GLU A 216 -15.22 -19.91 -16.28
N GLU A 217 -14.52 -19.28 -15.34
CA GLU A 217 -14.51 -19.64 -13.91
C GLU A 217 -15.80 -19.26 -13.17
N GLY A 218 -16.74 -18.61 -13.86
CA GLY A 218 -18.02 -18.18 -13.32
C GLY A 218 -17.88 -16.95 -12.40
N PRO A 219 -18.66 -16.86 -11.30
CA PRO A 219 -18.62 -15.69 -10.45
C PRO A 219 -17.24 -15.57 -9.77
N TRP A 220 -16.61 -14.41 -9.98
CA TRP A 220 -15.33 -14.09 -9.37
C TRP A 220 -15.48 -13.83 -7.86
N PRO A 221 -14.49 -14.24 -7.02
CA PRO A 221 -14.51 -13.95 -5.60
C PRO A 221 -14.37 -12.44 -5.34
N GLY A 222 -15.39 -11.83 -4.73
CA GLY A 222 -15.39 -10.40 -4.46
C GLY A 222 -15.63 -9.52 -5.70
N LEU A 223 -16.19 -8.33 -5.49
CA LEU A 223 -16.61 -7.42 -6.56
C LEU A 223 -15.71 -6.17 -6.67
N GLY A 224 -15.16 -5.71 -5.55
CA GLY A 224 -14.33 -4.50 -5.49
C GLY A 224 -12.84 -4.82 -5.65
N GLY A 225 -12.10 -3.86 -6.23
CA GLY A 225 -10.66 -3.92 -6.29
C GLY A 225 -10.02 -3.65 -4.93
N PHE A 226 -8.91 -4.32 -4.63
CA PHE A 226 -8.18 -4.10 -3.39
C PHE A 226 -6.69 -4.45 -3.50
N LEU A 227 -5.90 -3.89 -2.60
CA LEU A 227 -4.48 -4.18 -2.42
C LEU A 227 -4.22 -4.66 -0.99
N ILE A 228 -3.28 -5.60 -0.86
CA ILE A 228 -2.74 -6.05 0.42
C ILE A 228 -1.24 -5.72 0.43
N TYR A 229 -0.84 -4.90 1.39
CA TYR A 229 0.54 -4.48 1.61
C TYR A 229 1.15 -5.29 2.75
N SER A 230 2.27 -5.94 2.47
CA SER A 230 3.13 -6.58 3.47
C SER A 230 4.40 -5.76 3.64
N PHE A 231 4.99 -5.76 4.83
CA PHE A 231 6.13 -4.90 5.17
C PHE A 231 7.38 -5.73 5.49
N PRO A 232 8.57 -5.12 5.47
CA PRO A 232 9.82 -5.83 5.80
C PRO A 232 9.86 -6.36 7.24
N ASP A 233 9.15 -5.70 8.15
CA ASP A 233 9.05 -6.07 9.56
C ASP A 233 7.93 -7.09 9.77
N GLU A 234 8.27 -8.29 10.25
CA GLU A 234 7.29 -9.36 10.51
C GLU A 234 6.31 -9.04 11.66
N GLU A 235 6.65 -8.10 12.55
CA GLU A 235 5.76 -7.63 13.60
C GLU A 235 4.72 -6.63 13.09
N ASP A 236 4.90 -6.08 11.88
CA ASP A 236 3.89 -5.27 11.22
C ASP A 236 2.77 -6.14 10.67
N ALA A 237 1.55 -5.79 11.06
CA ALA A 237 0.38 -6.34 10.41
C ALA A 237 0.32 -5.85 8.96
N GLU A 238 -0.17 -6.70 8.07
CA GLU A 238 -0.52 -6.29 6.72
C GLU A 238 -1.55 -5.15 6.77
N VAL A 239 -1.60 -4.36 5.71
CA VAL A 239 -2.62 -3.34 5.54
C VAL A 239 -3.37 -3.62 4.25
N VAL A 240 -4.69 -3.49 4.29
CA VAL A 240 -5.52 -3.63 3.10
C VAL A 240 -6.08 -2.28 2.69
N GLN A 241 -6.03 -2.01 1.39
CA GLN A 241 -6.68 -0.88 0.75
C GLN A 241 -7.80 -1.41 -0.13
N VAL A 242 -9.01 -0.90 0.02
CA VAL A 242 -10.13 -1.18 -0.87
C VAL A 242 -10.39 0.05 -1.71
N ASP A 243 -10.49 -0.14 -3.02
CA ASP A 243 -10.76 0.96 -3.94
C ASP A 243 -12.22 1.42 -3.82
N GLY A 244 -12.43 2.72 -3.96
CA GLY A 244 -13.74 3.33 -3.86
C GLY A 244 -13.80 4.65 -4.64
N ASP A 245 -14.98 4.96 -5.16
CA ASP A 245 -15.20 6.15 -5.99
C ASP A 245 -14.98 7.46 -5.23
N LEU A 246 -15.11 7.45 -3.90
CA LEU A 246 -14.90 8.61 -3.02
C LEU A 246 -13.50 8.64 -2.41
N GLY A 247 -12.61 7.74 -2.85
CA GLY A 247 -11.30 7.49 -2.26
C GLY A 247 -11.20 6.10 -1.67
N ALA A 248 -9.96 5.70 -1.39
CA ALA A 248 -9.66 4.36 -0.89
C ALA A 248 -10.00 4.21 0.60
N GLY A 249 -10.59 3.07 0.97
CA GLY A 249 -10.72 2.63 2.35
C GLY A 249 -9.47 1.91 2.79
N ILE A 250 -8.84 2.32 3.90
CA ILE A 250 -7.64 1.67 4.44
C ILE A 250 -7.99 0.98 5.74
N TYR A 251 -7.68 -0.30 5.83
CA TYR A 251 -7.97 -1.14 6.99
C TYR A 251 -6.69 -1.81 7.48
N GLU A 252 -6.51 -1.75 8.79
CA GLU A 252 -5.33 -2.28 9.47
C GLU A 252 -5.74 -3.28 10.58
N ASP A 253 -7.02 -3.65 10.61
CA ASP A 253 -7.63 -4.57 11.56
C ASP A 253 -7.63 -5.99 10.99
N ARG A 254 -7.46 -6.97 11.88
CA ARG A 254 -7.29 -8.38 11.52
C ARG A 254 -8.45 -8.95 10.68
N GLU A 255 -9.68 -8.55 10.97
CA GLU A 255 -10.87 -9.11 10.30
C GLU A 255 -10.94 -8.72 8.81
N PRO A 256 -10.89 -7.42 8.43
CA PRO A 256 -10.79 -7.02 7.01
C PRO A 256 -9.61 -7.66 6.28
N ILE A 257 -8.43 -7.69 6.91
CA ILE A 257 -7.21 -8.28 6.32
C ILE A 257 -7.44 -9.76 6.02
N SER A 258 -7.99 -10.51 6.98
CA SER A 258 -8.25 -11.94 6.82
C SER A 258 -9.28 -12.23 5.73
N ALA A 259 -10.35 -11.43 5.65
CA ALA A 259 -11.40 -11.60 4.65
C ALA A 259 -10.90 -11.33 3.22
N LEU A 260 -10.12 -10.27 3.03
CA LEU A 260 -9.57 -9.93 1.71
C LEU A 260 -8.40 -10.84 1.32
N THR A 261 -7.59 -11.30 2.27
CA THR A 261 -6.58 -12.34 2.01
C THR A 261 -7.22 -13.64 1.55
N TYR A 262 -8.32 -14.06 2.18
CA TYR A 262 -9.08 -15.23 1.74
C TYR A 262 -9.63 -15.04 0.32
N THR A 263 -10.23 -13.88 0.04
CA THR A 263 -10.74 -13.53 -1.29
C THR A 263 -9.64 -13.56 -2.35
N PHE A 264 -8.48 -12.96 -2.07
CA PHE A 264 -7.33 -12.96 -2.97
C PHE A 264 -6.87 -14.38 -3.29
N ASN A 265 -6.69 -15.22 -2.25
CA ASN A 265 -6.25 -16.60 -2.42
C ASN A 265 -7.27 -17.43 -3.23
N ALA A 266 -8.57 -17.22 -3.00
CA ALA A 266 -9.63 -17.87 -3.76
C ALA A 266 -9.63 -17.44 -5.24
N ALA A 267 -9.38 -16.16 -5.52
CA ALA A 267 -9.27 -15.64 -6.88
C ALA A 267 -8.00 -16.19 -7.57
N LEU A 268 -6.86 -16.16 -6.88
CA LEU A 268 -5.60 -16.68 -7.39
C LEU A 268 -5.68 -18.18 -7.72
N ALA A 269 -6.36 -18.97 -6.90
CA ALA A 269 -6.52 -20.41 -7.13
C ALA A 269 -7.33 -20.77 -8.39
N LYS A 270 -8.16 -19.83 -8.88
CA LYS A 270 -8.95 -19.97 -10.11
C LYS A 270 -8.33 -19.25 -11.30
N ALA A 271 -7.39 -18.34 -11.05
CA ALA A 271 -6.77 -17.55 -12.10
C ALA A 271 -5.77 -18.40 -12.89
N LEU A 272 -5.61 -18.08 -14.18
CA LEU A 272 -4.58 -18.65 -15.02
C LEU A 272 -3.20 -18.36 -14.41
N PRO A 273 -2.25 -19.32 -14.45
CA PRO A 273 -0.86 -19.05 -14.15
C PRO A 273 -0.33 -17.87 -14.99
N ALA A 274 0.62 -17.10 -14.46
CA ALA A 274 1.08 -15.89 -15.13
C ALA A 274 1.55 -16.14 -16.59
N ARG A 275 2.28 -17.24 -16.83
CA ARG A 275 2.70 -17.61 -18.20
C ARG A 275 1.55 -17.98 -19.12
N GLU A 276 0.48 -18.58 -18.62
CA GLU A 276 -0.70 -18.92 -19.43
C GLU A 276 -1.55 -17.69 -19.73
N SER A 277 -1.53 -16.70 -18.83
CA SER A 277 -2.19 -15.39 -19.01
C SER A 277 -1.70 -14.64 -20.26
N LEU A 278 -0.45 -14.88 -20.71
CA LEU A 278 0.09 -14.35 -21.97
C LEU A 278 -0.78 -14.68 -23.18
N ASN A 279 -1.36 -15.88 -23.22
CA ASN A 279 -2.20 -16.29 -24.33
C ASN A 279 -3.46 -15.44 -24.40
N LEU A 280 -4.06 -15.13 -23.25
CA LEU A 280 -5.25 -14.29 -23.19
C LEU A 280 -4.95 -12.84 -23.58
N TYR A 281 -3.82 -12.27 -23.14
CA TYR A 281 -3.38 -10.94 -23.61
C TYR A 281 -3.27 -10.90 -25.13
N ARG A 282 -2.61 -11.90 -25.72
CA ARG A 282 -2.41 -12.00 -27.18
C ARG A 282 -3.72 -12.21 -27.94
N THR A 283 -4.65 -12.97 -27.39
CA THR A 283 -5.98 -13.15 -27.97
C THR A 283 -6.74 -11.82 -28.00
N VAL A 284 -6.83 -11.13 -26.86
CA VAL A 284 -7.52 -9.84 -26.77
C VAL A 284 -6.86 -8.78 -27.66
N MET A 285 -5.53 -8.76 -27.76
CA MET A 285 -4.83 -7.85 -28.68
C MET A 285 -5.22 -8.08 -30.15
N LYS A 286 -5.37 -9.33 -30.59
CA LYS A 286 -5.80 -9.64 -31.98
C LYS A 286 -7.22 -9.17 -32.25
N GLU A 287 -8.11 -9.27 -31.27
CA GLU A 287 -9.49 -8.79 -31.38
C GLU A 287 -9.58 -7.26 -31.49
N LEU A 288 -8.60 -6.52 -30.95
CA LEU A 288 -8.51 -5.06 -31.12
C LEU A 288 -8.14 -4.65 -32.57
N ASP A 289 -7.53 -5.55 -33.34
CA ASP A 289 -7.12 -5.29 -34.73
C ASP A 289 -8.28 -5.51 -35.74
N THR A 290 -9.39 -6.10 -35.31
CA THR A 290 -10.60 -6.38 -36.12
C THR A 290 -11.69 -5.34 -35.95
#